data_AF-M1WKN4-F1
#
_entry.id   AF-M1WKN4-F1
#
_cell.length_a   1.000
_cell.length_b   1.000
_cell.length_c   1.000
_cell.angle_alpha   90.00
_cell.angle_beta   90.00
_cell.angle_gamma   90.00
#
_symmetry.space_group_name_H-M   'P 1'
#
loop_
_entity.id
_entity.type
_entity.pdbx_description
1 polymer ?
#
loop_
_entity_poly.entity_id
_entity_poly.type
_entity_poly.pdbx_seq_one_letter_code
_entity_poly.pdbx_strand_id
1 'polypeptide(L)'
;MMTIQDVADLIGVGWDTIKSIFKRYLVHRFSKPKLGELKYIAIDKISVRKGQKSLTLVMDFENDAVVFVGEGQSRETLLPFRERLKKTRAKIPAVAKDMNAGYISAVMENLPNTAVVFDRFHVVKLMNEKITQIRRQLFRELTSPLERKAVKGT
;
A
#
# COMPACT_ATOMS: atom_id res chain seq x y z
N MET A 1 13.21 -9.68 17.08
CA MET A 1 11.81 -10.03 16.76
C MET A 1 11.74 -11.55 16.69
N MET A 2 10.95 -12.19 17.54
CA MET A 2 10.80 -13.66 17.52
C MET A 2 9.79 -14.07 16.43
N THR A 3 10.06 -15.17 15.74
CA THR A 3 9.15 -15.79 14.79
C THR A 3 8.09 -16.66 15.49
N ILE A 4 7.05 -17.09 14.77
CA ILE A 4 6.09 -18.08 15.28
C ILE A 4 6.81 -19.39 15.67
N GLN A 5 7.87 -19.76 14.93
CA GLN A 5 8.67 -20.94 15.20
C GLN A 5 9.45 -20.78 16.52
N ASP A 6 10.11 -19.64 16.73
CA ASP A 6 10.88 -19.38 17.96
C ASP A 6 9.98 -19.48 19.21
N VAL A 7 8.75 -18.99 19.12
CA VAL A 7 7.75 -19.09 20.21
C VAL A 7 7.30 -20.54 20.42
N ALA A 8 7.09 -21.29 19.33
CA ALA A 8 6.70 -22.69 19.39
C ALA A 8 7.78 -23.55 20.08
N ASP A 9 9.04 -23.35 19.71
CA ASP A 9 10.19 -24.04 20.28
C ASP A 9 10.41 -23.67 21.75
N LEU A 10 10.26 -22.39 22.10
CA LEU A 10 10.39 -21.90 23.48
C LEU A 10 9.32 -22.48 24.42
N ILE A 11 8.07 -22.60 23.95
CA ILE A 11 6.94 -23.06 24.76
C ILE A 11 6.78 -24.60 24.71
N GLY A 12 7.40 -25.27 23.74
CA GLY A 12 7.30 -26.73 23.58
C GLY A 12 5.96 -27.17 22.97
N VAL A 13 5.39 -26.37 22.06
CA VAL A 13 4.12 -26.70 21.37
C VAL A 13 4.29 -26.63 19.86
N GLY A 14 3.38 -27.25 19.11
CA GLY A 14 3.41 -27.23 17.65
C GLY A 14 3.24 -25.81 17.06
N TRP A 15 3.93 -25.54 15.96
CA TRP A 15 3.86 -24.26 15.23
C TRP A 15 2.43 -23.84 14.87
N ASP A 16 1.59 -24.79 14.42
CA ASP A 16 0.19 -24.51 14.07
C ASP A 16 -0.66 -24.10 15.28
N THR A 17 -0.31 -24.56 16.49
CA THR A 17 -0.96 -24.15 17.74
C THR A 17 -0.71 -22.66 18.01
N ILE A 18 0.56 -22.23 17.97
CA ILE A 18 0.92 -20.82 18.15
C ILE A 18 0.29 -19.96 17.06
N LYS A 19 0.38 -20.37 15.80
CA LYS A 19 -0.24 -19.67 14.67
C LYS A 19 -1.74 -19.52 14.83
N SER A 20 -2.43 -20.56 15.27
CA SER A 20 -3.89 -20.54 15.46
C SER A 20 -4.29 -19.59 16.59
N ILE A 21 -3.53 -19.58 17.70
CA ILE A 21 -3.71 -18.60 18.78
C ILE A 21 -3.53 -17.18 18.24
N PHE A 22 -2.44 -16.93 17.50
CA PHE A 22 -2.14 -15.61 16.96
C PHE A 22 -3.22 -15.12 15.98
N LYS A 23 -3.69 -16.00 15.08
CA LYS A 23 -4.81 -15.71 14.17
C LYS A 23 -6.08 -15.34 14.92
N ARG A 24 -6.46 -16.12 15.94
CA ARG A 24 -7.65 -15.82 16.77
C ARG A 24 -7.54 -14.47 17.45
N TYR A 25 -6.36 -14.17 18.02
CA TYR A 25 -6.09 -12.87 18.63
C TYR A 25 -6.23 -11.72 17.62
N LEU A 26 -5.63 -11.84 16.44
CA LEU A 26 -5.71 -10.81 15.40
C LEU A 26 -7.15 -10.56 14.95
N VAL A 27 -7.93 -11.63 14.72
CA VAL A 27 -9.35 -11.51 14.35
C VAL A 27 -10.14 -10.85 15.48
N HIS A 28 -9.95 -11.29 16.72
CA HIS A 28 -10.64 -10.71 17.86
C HIS A 28 -10.33 -9.22 18.02
N ARG A 29 -9.06 -8.83 17.88
CA ARG A 29 -8.59 -7.47 18.15
C ARG A 29 -8.81 -6.48 17.01
N PHE A 30 -8.74 -6.94 15.75
CA PHE A 30 -8.64 -6.07 14.57
C PHE A 30 -9.72 -6.28 13.50
N SER A 31 -10.63 -7.25 13.63
CA SER A 31 -11.65 -7.53 12.58
C SER A 31 -12.68 -6.42 12.36
N LYS A 32 -12.86 -5.50 13.31
CA LYS A 32 -13.90 -4.45 13.27
C LYS A 32 -13.30 -3.07 13.56
N PRO A 33 -12.46 -2.52 12.66
CA PRO A 33 -11.93 -1.17 12.83
C PRO A 33 -13.07 -0.15 12.79
N LYS A 34 -13.00 0.85 13.67
CA LYS A 34 -13.95 1.97 13.73
C LYS A 34 -13.64 2.92 12.57
N LEU A 35 -14.66 3.27 11.78
CA LEU A 35 -14.50 4.18 10.65
C LEU A 35 -14.98 5.61 10.93
N GLY A 36 -15.67 5.84 12.05
CA GLY A 36 -16.41 7.07 12.30
C GLY A 36 -15.56 8.33 12.48
N GLU A 37 -14.28 8.16 12.77
CA GLU A 37 -13.32 9.26 13.01
C GLU A 37 -12.33 9.44 11.85
N LEU A 38 -12.46 8.65 10.77
CA LEU A 38 -11.56 8.74 9.62
C LEU A 38 -11.67 10.11 8.93
N LYS A 39 -10.51 10.68 8.62
CA LYS A 39 -10.37 11.94 7.87
C LYS A 39 -9.43 11.77 6.67
N TYR A 40 -8.21 11.33 6.93
CA TYR A 40 -7.20 11.15 5.90
C TYR A 40 -6.94 9.66 5.78
N ILE A 41 -7.04 9.14 4.56
CA ILE A 41 -6.76 7.72 4.32
C ILE A 41 -5.69 7.56 3.25
N ALA A 42 -4.88 6.51 3.38
CA ALA A 42 -4.03 6.04 2.30
C ALA A 42 -4.66 4.81 1.66
N ILE A 43 -4.60 4.73 0.34
CA ILE A 43 -5.00 3.54 -0.40
C ILE A 43 -3.81 3.04 -1.20
N ASP A 44 -3.39 1.82 -0.92
CA ASP A 44 -2.23 1.18 -1.55
C ASP A 44 -2.52 -0.27 -1.94
N LYS A 45 -1.63 -0.85 -2.76
CA LYS A 45 -1.73 -2.20 -3.28
C LYS A 45 -0.53 -3.03 -2.88
N ILE A 46 -0.79 -4.20 -2.32
CA ILE A 46 0.24 -5.20 -2.06
C ILE A 46 0.03 -6.45 -2.91
N SER A 47 1.11 -7.01 -3.44
CA SER A 47 1.09 -8.32 -4.11
C SER A 47 1.46 -9.39 -3.09
N VAL A 48 0.51 -10.26 -2.75
CA VAL A 48 0.72 -11.35 -1.77
C VAL A 48 1.61 -12.44 -2.35
N ARG A 49 1.48 -12.67 -3.66
CA ARG A 49 2.33 -13.58 -4.43
C ARG A 49 2.51 -13.01 -5.83
N LYS A 50 3.75 -13.01 -6.31
CA LYS A 50 4.13 -12.53 -7.64
C LYS A 50 3.18 -13.15 -8.69
N GLY A 51 2.36 -12.31 -9.31
CA GLY A 51 1.47 -12.68 -10.42
C GLY A 51 0.12 -13.32 -10.08
N GLN A 52 -0.30 -13.45 -8.81
CA GLN A 52 -1.54 -14.19 -8.49
C GLN A 52 -2.57 -13.45 -7.63
N LYS A 53 -2.18 -12.63 -6.65
CA LYS A 53 -3.15 -11.93 -5.79
C LYS A 53 -2.66 -10.54 -5.43
N SER A 54 -3.43 -9.53 -5.84
CA SER A 54 -3.31 -8.15 -5.35
C SER A 54 -4.32 -7.94 -4.22
N LEU A 55 -3.90 -7.30 -3.14
CA LEU A 55 -4.79 -6.77 -2.12
C LEU A 55 -4.78 -5.26 -2.19
N THR A 56 -5.95 -4.66 -2.09
CA THR A 56 -6.14 -3.24 -1.82
C THR A 56 -6.19 -3.03 -0.31
N LEU A 57 -5.34 -2.15 0.20
CA LEU A 57 -5.33 -1.72 1.58
C LEU A 57 -5.91 -0.31 1.67
N VAL A 58 -6.77 -0.09 2.67
CA VAL A 58 -7.14 1.26 3.11
C VAL A 58 -6.62 1.43 4.52
N MET A 59 -5.83 2.48 4.73
CA MET A 59 -5.19 2.79 5.99
C MET A 59 -5.67 4.15 6.48
N ASP A 60 -5.86 4.28 7.79
CA ASP A 60 -5.96 5.56 8.46
C ASP A 60 -4.59 6.22 8.46
N PHE A 61 -4.49 7.40 7.86
CA PHE A 61 -3.24 8.13 7.74
C PHE A 61 -2.82 8.80 9.06
N GLU A 62 -3.73 9.00 10.01
CA GLU A 62 -3.41 9.64 11.30
C GLU A 62 -2.85 8.62 12.32
N ASN A 63 -3.30 7.36 12.25
CA ASN A 63 -2.99 6.34 13.26
C ASN A 63 -2.27 5.11 12.70
N ASP A 64 -1.88 5.14 11.42
CA ASP A 64 -1.24 4.04 10.68
C ASP A 64 -2.02 2.70 10.73
N ALA A 65 -3.34 2.77 10.96
CA ALA A 65 -4.16 1.60 11.15
C ALA A 65 -4.75 1.11 9.82
N VAL A 66 -4.59 -0.18 9.50
CA VAL A 66 -5.32 -0.79 8.39
C VAL A 66 -6.80 -0.91 8.75
N VAL A 67 -7.66 -0.19 8.04
CA VAL A 67 -9.11 -0.15 8.30
C VAL A 67 -9.93 -0.98 7.32
N PHE A 68 -9.32 -1.37 6.20
CA PHE A 68 -9.93 -2.27 5.23
C PHE A 68 -8.88 -3.00 4.39
N VAL A 69 -9.18 -4.26 4.06
CA VAL A 69 -8.43 -5.08 3.11
C VAL A 69 -9.43 -5.66 2.13
N GLY A 70 -9.23 -5.40 0.84
CA GLY A 70 -10.04 -5.93 -0.24
C GLY A 70 -9.20 -6.76 -1.21
N GLU A 71 -9.77 -7.85 -1.74
CA GLU A 71 -9.11 -8.62 -2.79
C GLU A 71 -9.27 -7.95 -4.15
N GLY A 72 -8.19 -7.87 -4.92
CA GLY A 72 -8.17 -7.20 -6.22
C GLY A 72 -7.76 -5.73 -6.15
N GLN A 73 -7.99 -5.04 -7.26
CA GLN A 73 -7.61 -3.63 -7.46
C GLN A 73 -8.64 -2.86 -8.29
N SER A 74 -9.85 -3.39 -8.41
CA SER A 74 -10.91 -2.78 -9.20
C SER A 74 -11.74 -1.82 -8.34
N ARG A 75 -12.67 -1.11 -8.97
CA ARG A 75 -13.65 -0.28 -8.26
C ARG A 75 -14.46 -1.12 -7.27
N GLU A 76 -14.82 -2.33 -7.68
CA GLU A 76 -15.65 -3.26 -6.91
C GLU A 76 -14.97 -3.66 -5.60
N THR A 77 -13.63 -3.72 -5.58
CA THR A 77 -12.84 -4.00 -4.38
C THR A 77 -13.10 -2.99 -3.24
N LEU A 78 -13.40 -1.72 -3.56
CA LEU A 78 -13.64 -0.66 -2.57
C LEU A 78 -15.12 -0.51 -2.17
N LEU A 79 -16.06 -1.16 -2.86
CA LEU A 79 -17.50 -1.05 -2.56
C LEU A 79 -17.83 -1.43 -1.11
N PRO A 80 -17.32 -2.55 -0.54
CA PRO A 80 -17.64 -2.91 0.85
C PRO A 80 -17.13 -1.87 1.86
N PHE A 81 -15.98 -1.25 1.59
CA PHE A 81 -15.46 -0.16 2.41
C PHE A 81 -16.38 1.07 2.33
N ARG A 82 -16.77 1.48 1.12
CA ARG A 82 -17.70 2.59 0.90
C ARG A 82 -19.03 2.39 1.63
N GLU A 83 -19.62 1.20 1.53
CA GLU A 83 -20.90 0.91 2.20
C GLU A 83 -20.78 0.90 3.72
N ARG A 84 -19.63 0.51 4.29
CA ARG A 84 -19.36 0.67 5.72
C ARG A 84 -19.17 2.13 6.11
N LEU A 85 -18.44 2.90 5.31
CA LEU A 85 -18.15 4.32 5.56
C LEU A 85 -19.42 5.17 5.54
N LYS A 86 -20.34 4.94 4.59
CA LYS A 86 -21.64 5.61 4.51
C LYS A 86 -22.52 5.45 5.75
N LYS A 87 -22.35 4.36 6.51
CA LYS A 87 -23.06 4.13 7.78
C LYS A 87 -22.50 4.95 8.93
N THR A 88 -21.46 5.75 8.68
CA THR A 88 -20.84 6.64 9.66
C THR A 88 -20.99 8.10 9.23
N ARG A 89 -20.63 9.02 10.12
CA ARG A 89 -20.57 10.46 9.83
C ARG A 89 -19.19 10.93 9.35
N ALA A 90 -18.26 9.99 9.13
CA ALA A 90 -16.90 10.31 8.71
C ALA A 90 -16.91 11.00 7.35
N LYS A 91 -16.08 12.04 7.23
CA LYS A 91 -15.83 12.75 5.98
C LYS A 91 -14.38 12.56 5.63
N ILE A 92 -14.11 12.12 4.42
CA ILE A 92 -12.75 11.89 3.93
C ILE A 92 -12.35 13.07 3.03
N PRO A 93 -11.77 14.16 3.57
CA PRO A 93 -11.31 15.28 2.76
C PRO A 93 -10.21 14.90 1.77
N ALA A 94 -9.32 13.96 2.10
CA ALA A 94 -8.25 13.54 1.20
C ALA A 94 -7.90 12.06 1.28
N VAL A 95 -7.47 11.52 0.13
CA VAL A 95 -6.93 10.17 -0.05
C VAL A 95 -5.51 10.28 -0.60
N ALA A 96 -4.54 9.74 0.11
CA ALA A 96 -3.20 9.50 -0.42
C ALA A 96 -3.17 8.19 -1.24
N LYS A 97 -2.59 8.22 -2.44
CA LYS A 97 -2.45 7.02 -3.28
C LYS A 97 -1.28 7.10 -4.26
N ASP A 98 -1.00 5.96 -4.91
CA ASP A 98 -0.10 5.88 -6.05
C ASP A 98 -0.60 6.68 -7.28
N MET A 99 0.25 6.87 -8.27
CA MET A 99 -0.09 7.61 -9.49
C MET A 99 -0.78 6.74 -10.56
N ASN A 100 -1.27 5.54 -10.24
CA ASN A 100 -1.88 4.66 -11.23
C ASN A 100 -3.23 5.21 -11.70
N ALA A 101 -3.29 5.69 -12.94
CA ALA A 101 -4.46 6.33 -13.55
C ALA A 101 -5.72 5.44 -13.53
N GLY A 102 -5.60 4.16 -13.87
CA GLY A 102 -6.74 3.24 -13.86
C GLY A 102 -7.36 3.06 -12.48
N TYR A 103 -6.56 3.26 -11.43
CA TYR A 103 -7.03 3.21 -10.06
C TYR A 103 -7.54 4.56 -9.53
N ILE A 104 -7.26 5.68 -10.19
CA ILE A 104 -7.76 7.01 -9.78
C ILE A 104 -9.28 7.04 -9.94
N SER A 105 -9.79 6.58 -11.08
CA SER A 105 -11.24 6.52 -11.34
C SER A 105 -11.97 5.67 -10.30
N ALA A 106 -11.41 4.51 -9.95
CA ALA A 106 -11.97 3.62 -8.92
C ALA A 106 -12.13 4.30 -7.55
N VAL A 107 -11.16 5.12 -7.15
CA VAL A 107 -11.21 5.90 -5.90
C VAL A 107 -12.23 7.03 -6.01
N MET A 108 -12.17 7.83 -7.08
CA MET A 108 -13.07 8.97 -7.28
C MET A 108 -14.54 8.55 -7.38
N GLU A 109 -14.84 7.41 -8.00
CA GLU A 109 -16.20 6.88 -8.08
C GLU A 109 -16.74 6.40 -6.73
N ASN A 110 -15.86 5.93 -5.84
CA ASN A 110 -16.25 5.50 -4.50
C ASN A 110 -16.28 6.66 -3.48
N LEU A 111 -15.42 7.67 -3.67
CA LEU A 111 -15.19 8.82 -2.79
C LEU A 111 -15.15 10.13 -3.63
N PRO A 112 -16.30 10.58 -4.17
CA PRO A 112 -16.33 11.66 -5.16
C PRO A 112 -15.98 13.05 -4.62
N ASN A 113 -16.14 13.28 -3.31
CA ASN A 113 -15.89 14.57 -2.67
C ASN A 113 -14.56 14.61 -1.91
N THR A 114 -13.57 13.87 -2.41
CA THR A 114 -12.28 13.66 -1.75
C THR A 114 -11.15 14.11 -2.66
N ALA A 115 -10.22 14.91 -2.12
CA ALA A 115 -9.01 15.30 -2.82
C ALA A 115 -8.07 14.10 -2.97
N VAL A 116 -7.56 13.86 -4.17
CA VAL A 116 -6.53 12.84 -4.42
C VAL A 116 -5.15 13.47 -4.23
N VAL A 117 -4.37 12.92 -3.31
CA VAL A 117 -2.99 13.33 -3.03
C VAL A 117 -2.06 12.22 -3.50
N PHE A 118 -1.09 12.57 -4.34
CA PHE A 118 -0.09 11.59 -4.77
C PHE A 118 0.98 11.40 -3.71
N ASP A 119 1.29 10.15 -3.42
CA ASP A 119 2.35 9.78 -2.50
C ASP A 119 3.73 10.28 -3.01
N ARG A 120 4.40 11.05 -2.16
CA ARG A 120 5.74 11.59 -2.40
C ARG A 120 6.75 10.52 -2.75
N PHE A 121 6.71 9.34 -2.11
CA PHE A 121 7.62 8.24 -2.40
C PHE A 121 7.52 7.81 -3.86
N HIS A 122 6.28 7.62 -4.36
CA HIS A 122 6.02 7.23 -5.73
C HIS A 122 6.45 8.30 -6.74
N VAL A 123 6.22 9.58 -6.42
CA VAL A 123 6.67 10.72 -7.24
C VAL A 123 8.19 10.76 -7.35
N VAL A 124 8.89 10.70 -6.22
CA VAL A 124 10.36 10.73 -6.18
C VAL A 124 10.96 9.49 -6.85
N LYS A 125 10.36 8.31 -6.65
CA LYS A 125 10.76 7.08 -7.33
C LYS A 125 10.66 7.23 -8.85
N LEU A 126 9.53 7.73 -9.36
CA LEU A 126 9.34 7.95 -10.79
C LEU A 126 10.37 8.94 -11.35
N MET A 127 10.64 10.03 -10.64
CA MET A 127 11.67 11.01 -11.02
C MET A 127 13.05 10.36 -11.12
N ASN A 128 13.45 9.61 -10.09
CA ASN A 128 14.75 8.92 -10.05
C ASN A 128 14.88 7.86 -11.16
N GLU A 129 13.80 7.13 -11.46
CA GLU A 129 13.75 6.18 -12.58
C GLU A 129 13.95 6.90 -13.92
N LYS A 130 13.32 8.06 -14.13
CA LYS A 130 13.48 8.86 -15.35
C LYS A 130 14.88 9.44 -15.50
N ILE A 131 15.45 9.99 -14.44
CA ILE A 131 16.85 10.44 -14.42
C ILE A 131 17.78 9.26 -14.77
N THR A 132 17.53 8.08 -14.20
CA THR A 132 18.32 6.88 -14.49
C THR A 132 18.19 6.44 -15.95
N GLN A 133 16.99 6.54 -16.54
CA GLN A 133 16.78 6.24 -17.97
C GLN A 133 17.59 7.18 -18.86
N ILE A 134 17.50 8.50 -18.63
CA ILE A 134 18.25 9.52 -19.39
C ILE A 134 19.75 9.28 -19.23
N ARG A 135 20.23 9.05 -18.01
CA ARG A 135 21.64 8.72 -17.72
C ARG A 135 22.11 7.50 -18.52
N ARG A 136 21.30 6.44 -18.58
CA ARG A 136 21.61 5.23 -19.36
C ARG A 136 21.61 5.48 -20.87
N GLN A 137 20.71 6.33 -21.36
CA GLN A 137 20.69 6.73 -22.77
C GLN A 137 21.95 7.50 -23.15
N LEU A 138 22.28 8.56 -22.39
CA LEU A 138 23.49 9.34 -22.60
C LEU A 138 24.74 8.47 -22.57
N PHE A 139 24.84 7.54 -21.60
CA PHE A 139 25.98 6.62 -21.54
C PHE A 139 26.17 5.77 -22.82
N ARG A 140 25.07 5.38 -23.49
CA ARG A 140 25.12 4.61 -24.74
C ARG A 140 25.56 5.45 -25.93
N GLU A 141 25.17 6.72 -25.95
CA GLU A 141 25.50 7.67 -27.04
C GLU A 141 26.94 8.16 -26.96
N LEU A 142 27.51 8.26 -25.74
CA LEU A 142 28.88 8.72 -25.54
C LEU A 142 29.91 7.68 -26.00
N THR A 143 30.91 8.13 -26.76
CA THR A 143 32.02 7.31 -27.26
C THR A 143 33.28 7.43 -26.39
N SER A 144 33.48 8.57 -25.73
CA SER A 144 34.67 8.83 -24.91
C SER A 144 34.60 8.13 -23.54
N PRO A 145 35.67 7.44 -23.10
CA PRO A 145 35.76 6.86 -21.75
C PRO A 145 35.64 7.90 -20.62
N LEU A 146 36.14 9.12 -20.84
CA LEU A 146 36.09 10.22 -19.87
C LEU A 146 34.66 10.72 -19.67
N GLU A 147 33.91 10.92 -20.76
CA GLU A 147 32.52 11.36 -20.73
C GLU A 147 31.62 10.29 -20.09
N ARG A 148 31.87 9.00 -20.42
CA ARG A 148 31.19 7.86 -19.78
C ARG A 148 31.42 7.80 -18.27
N LYS A 149 32.62 8.18 -17.79
CA LYS A 149 32.94 8.23 -16.36
C LYS A 149 32.20 9.37 -15.66
N ALA A 150 32.08 10.54 -16.31
CA ALA A 150 31.35 11.69 -15.77
C ALA A 150 29.85 11.38 -15.57
N VAL A 151 29.23 10.63 -16.48
CA VAL A 151 27.78 10.32 -16.42
C VAL A 151 27.45 9.16 -15.47
N LYS A 152 28.41 8.35 -15.03
CA LYS A 152 28.15 7.25 -14.06
C LYS A 152 27.76 7.76 -12.67
N GLY A 153 28.17 8.98 -12.30
CA GLY A 153 28.10 9.46 -10.92
C GLY A 153 29.16 8.80 -10.04
N THR A 154 29.55 9.46 -8.94
CA THR A 154 30.39 8.90 -7.87
C THR A 154 29.68 7.80 -7.10
#